data_AF-A0A351VLM6-F1
#
_entry.id   AF-A0A351VLM6-F1
#
_cell.length_a   1.000
_cell.length_b   1.000
_cell.length_c   1.000
_cell.angle_alpha   90.00
_cell.angle_beta   90.00
_cell.angle_gamma   90.00
#
_symmetry.space_group_name_H-M   'P 1'
#
loop_
_entity.id
_entity.type
_entity.pdbx_description
1 polymer ?
#
loop_
_entity_poly.entity_id
_entity_poly.type
_entity_poly.pdbx_seq_one_letter_code
_entity_poly.pdbx_strand_id
1 'polypeptide(L)'
;MKRTRFNQGFTLIEVIVVAAIIAILAGVLVPMIFNQIDESKVTRALGDVKAIQSSVLAFRKDTGLWPKRDSATTDAATILQSAGNMPLGPGGGAVVGWDVTTPVSMNDLLVTNGPANAGWYTPKSGATSVGWNGPYGTDFPADPWGNMYVINVNDFGTSGVRVFIVSAGADGNLDTELPGDTAVHSNDIGVVLNLAN
;
A
#
# COMPACT_ATOMS: atom_id res chain seq x y z
N MET A 1 -28.06 -52.15 43.69
CA MET A 1 -27.73 -52.69 42.34
C MET A 1 -26.77 -51.73 41.64
N LYS A 2 -25.50 -52.09 41.46
CA LYS A 2 -24.49 -51.26 40.75
C LYS A 2 -24.42 -51.73 39.30
N ARG A 3 -24.89 -50.90 38.36
CA ARG A 3 -24.71 -51.12 36.91
C ARG A 3 -23.24 -50.87 36.56
N THR A 4 -22.52 -51.90 36.11
CA THR A 4 -21.19 -51.76 35.54
C THR A 4 -21.32 -51.11 34.16
N ARG A 5 -20.65 -49.97 33.96
CA ARG A 5 -20.57 -49.33 32.65
C ARG A 5 -19.62 -50.14 31.77
N PHE A 6 -20.05 -50.54 30.58
CA PHE A 6 -19.16 -51.03 29.54
C PHE A 6 -18.37 -49.83 29.01
N ASN A 7 -17.08 -49.74 29.38
CA ASN A 7 -16.15 -48.90 28.64
C ASN A 7 -15.88 -49.60 27.31
N GLN A 8 -16.59 -49.20 26.27
CA GLN A 8 -16.28 -49.58 24.89
C GLN A 8 -15.04 -48.80 24.47
N GLY A 9 -13.94 -49.50 24.19
CA GLY A 9 -12.70 -48.91 23.67
C GLY A 9 -12.77 -48.74 22.15
N PHE A 10 -12.12 -47.70 21.63
CA PHE A 10 -11.96 -47.48 20.20
C PHE A 10 -11.12 -48.59 19.56
N THR A 11 -11.51 -49.02 18.36
CA THR A 11 -10.73 -50.00 17.60
C THR A 11 -9.59 -49.29 16.84
N LEU A 12 -8.45 -49.97 16.68
CA LEU A 12 -7.30 -49.46 15.91
C LEU A 12 -7.69 -49.10 14.47
N ILE A 13 -8.53 -49.92 13.85
CA ILE A 13 -8.97 -49.70 12.47
C ILE A 13 -9.79 -48.42 12.32
N GLU A 14 -10.61 -48.09 13.31
CA GLU A 14 -11.50 -46.91 13.30
C GLU A 14 -10.69 -45.62 13.41
N VAL A 15 -9.64 -45.60 14.23
CA VAL A 15 -8.72 -44.46 14.32
C VAL A 15 -7.89 -44.30 13.04
N ILE A 16 -7.46 -45.40 12.41
CA ILE A 16 -6.68 -45.36 11.16
C ILE A 16 -7.52 -44.82 10.00
N VAL A 17 -8.77 -45.26 9.85
CA VAL A 17 -9.66 -44.76 8.79
C VAL A 17 -9.95 -43.27 8.97
N VAL A 18 -10.21 -42.83 10.20
CA VAL A 18 -10.45 -41.40 10.49
C VAL A 18 -9.20 -40.58 10.21
N ALA A 19 -8.02 -41.04 10.64
CA ALA A 19 -6.76 -40.36 10.35
C ALA A 19 -6.47 -40.27 8.84
N ALA A 20 -6.80 -41.32 8.08
CA ALA A 20 -6.65 -41.33 6.62
C ALA A 20 -7.55 -40.28 5.94
N ILE A 21 -8.81 -40.16 6.36
CA ILE A 21 -9.73 -39.15 5.82
C ILE A 21 -9.26 -37.74 6.17
N ILE A 22 -8.83 -37.49 7.41
CA ILE A 22 -8.29 -36.19 7.83
C ILE A 22 -7.05 -35.82 7.02
N ALA A 23 -6.15 -36.78 6.76
CA ALA A 23 -4.96 -36.55 5.96
C ALA A 23 -5.30 -36.14 4.51
N ILE A 24 -6.29 -36.79 3.89
CA ILE A 24 -6.76 -36.45 2.53
C ILE A 24 -7.39 -35.06 2.51
N LEU A 25 -8.28 -34.76 3.47
CA LEU A 25 -8.95 -33.46 3.55
C LEU A 25 -7.94 -32.33 3.81
N ALA A 26 -7.01 -32.52 4.73
CA ALA A 26 -5.95 -31.55 5.01
C ALA A 26 -5.08 -31.29 3.77
N GLY A 27 -4.74 -32.35 3.01
CA GLY A 27 -3.94 -32.24 1.78
C GLY A 27 -4.57 -31.33 0.71
N VAL A 28 -5.90 -31.31 0.60
CA VAL A 28 -6.63 -30.46 -0.36
C VAL A 28 -6.85 -29.04 0.16
N LEU A 29 -7.14 -28.89 1.46
CA LEU A 29 -7.53 -27.61 2.04
C LEU A 29 -6.36 -26.62 2.16
N VAL A 30 -5.16 -27.09 2.48
CA VAL A 30 -4.00 -26.22 2.73
C VAL A 30 -3.64 -25.32 1.54
N PRO A 31 -3.44 -25.83 0.30
CA PRO A 31 -3.11 -24.97 -0.84
C PRO A 31 -4.23 -23.99 -1.22
N MET A 32 -5.50 -24.39 -1.01
CA MET A 32 -6.66 -23.52 -1.29
C MET A 32 -6.68 -22.28 -0.40
N ILE A 33 -6.35 -22.43 0.89
CA ILE A 33 -6.33 -21.32 1.84
C ILE A 33 -5.23 -20.31 1.48
N PHE A 34 -4.05 -20.77 1.07
CA PHE A 34 -2.95 -19.86 0.70
C PHE A 34 -3.30 -19.00 -0.52
N ASN A 35 -3.88 -19.58 -1.57
CA ASN A 35 -4.33 -18.81 -2.74
C ASN A 35 -5.37 -17.74 -2.35
N GLN A 36 -6.30 -18.08 -1.46
CA GLN A 36 -7.32 -17.13 -1.00
C GLN A 36 -6.72 -16.01 -0.14
N ILE A 37 -5.70 -16.30 0.65
CA ILE A 37 -4.95 -15.28 1.39
C ILE A 37 -4.23 -14.35 0.41
N ASP A 38 -3.56 -14.88 -0.61
CA ASP A 38 -2.81 -14.06 -1.56
C ASP A 38 -3.74 -13.15 -2.38
N GLU A 39 -4.89 -13.65 -2.85
CA GLU A 39 -5.92 -12.83 -3.49
C GLU A 39 -6.46 -11.73 -2.55
N SER A 40 -6.63 -12.04 -1.27
CA SER A 40 -7.09 -11.07 -0.27
C SER A 40 -6.07 -9.96 -0.03
N LYS A 41 -4.77 -10.29 -0.09
CA LYS A 41 -3.67 -9.31 0.00
C LYS A 41 -3.69 -8.39 -1.21
N VAL A 42 -3.76 -8.94 -2.43
CA VAL A 42 -3.85 -8.13 -3.66
C VAL A 42 -5.07 -7.20 -3.63
N THR A 43 -6.22 -7.71 -3.21
CA THR A 43 -7.46 -6.92 -3.08
C THR A 43 -7.32 -5.79 -2.06
N ARG A 44 -6.68 -6.07 -0.92
CA ARG A 44 -6.38 -5.05 0.10
C ARG A 44 -5.45 -3.98 -0.45
N ALA A 45 -4.35 -4.37 -1.08
CA ALA A 45 -3.40 -3.43 -1.67
C ALA A 45 -4.05 -2.53 -2.72
N LEU A 46 -4.94 -3.09 -3.55
CA LEU A 46 -5.72 -2.33 -4.53
C LEU A 46 -6.69 -1.33 -3.87
N GLY A 47 -7.28 -1.69 -2.73
CA GLY A 47 -8.10 -0.79 -1.92
C GLY A 47 -7.29 0.36 -1.35
N ASP A 48 -6.11 0.05 -0.81
CA ASP A 48 -5.20 1.03 -0.22
C ASP A 48 -4.70 2.04 -1.25
N VAL A 49 -4.22 1.60 -2.43
CA VAL A 49 -3.75 2.54 -3.49
C VAL A 49 -4.87 3.48 -3.97
N LYS A 50 -6.12 3.01 -4.02
CA LYS A 50 -7.28 3.85 -4.37
C LYS A 50 -7.64 4.83 -3.26
N ALA A 51 -7.51 4.42 -1.99
CA ALA A 51 -7.68 5.32 -0.86
C ALA A 51 -6.63 6.43 -0.89
N ILE A 52 -5.36 6.07 -1.09
CA ILE A 52 -4.24 7.02 -1.27
C ILE A 52 -4.52 7.98 -2.42
N GLN A 53 -4.97 7.47 -3.58
CA GLN A 53 -5.35 8.29 -4.72
C GLN A 53 -6.43 9.31 -4.34
N SER A 54 -7.48 8.87 -3.64
CA SER A 54 -8.55 9.75 -3.19
C SER A 54 -8.04 10.84 -2.24
N SER A 55 -7.13 10.50 -1.31
CA SER A 55 -6.52 11.44 -0.38
C SER A 55 -5.70 12.51 -1.10
N VAL A 56 -4.89 12.11 -2.08
CA VAL A 56 -4.09 13.02 -2.93
C VAL A 56 -4.98 13.96 -3.73
N LEU A 57 -6.06 13.44 -4.32
CA LEU A 57 -7.01 14.26 -5.09
C LEU A 57 -7.82 15.21 -4.20
N ALA A 58 -8.21 14.77 -3.00
CA ALA A 58 -8.89 15.62 -2.02
C ALA A 58 -7.98 16.77 -1.57
N PHE A 59 -6.70 16.49 -1.31
CA PHE A 59 -5.70 17.50 -1.00
C PHE A 59 -5.62 18.55 -2.12
N ARG A 60 -5.51 18.12 -3.38
CA ARG A 60 -5.43 19.03 -4.54
C ARG A 60 -6.69 19.85 -4.71
N LYS A 61 -7.86 19.25 -4.47
CA LYS A 61 -9.14 19.95 -4.57
C LYS A 61 -9.26 21.10 -3.56
N ASP A 62 -8.75 20.91 -2.35
CA ASP A 62 -8.89 21.88 -1.26
C ASP A 62 -7.79 22.96 -1.26
N THR A 63 -6.58 22.60 -1.66
CA THR A 63 -5.42 23.51 -1.67
C THR A 63 -5.11 24.12 -3.04
N GLY A 64 -5.59 23.51 -4.13
CA GLY A 64 -5.20 23.83 -5.50
C GLY A 64 -3.77 23.37 -5.85
N LEU A 65 -3.04 22.78 -4.91
CA LEU A 65 -1.65 22.37 -5.06
C LEU A 65 -1.54 20.84 -5.09
N TRP A 66 -0.53 20.32 -5.76
CA TRP A 66 -0.17 18.91 -5.62
C TRP A 66 0.49 18.69 -4.26
N PRO A 67 0.26 17.53 -3.59
CA PRO A 67 0.93 17.23 -2.35
C PRO A 67 2.40 16.89 -2.65
N LYS A 68 3.24 17.92 -2.72
CA LYS A 68 4.70 17.85 -2.79
C LYS A 68 5.26 18.92 -1.86
N ARG A 69 6.36 18.65 -1.14
CA ARG A 69 7.03 19.69 -0.34
C ARG A 69 7.23 20.93 -1.21
N ASP A 70 6.80 22.09 -0.71
CA ASP A 70 6.86 23.32 -1.50
C ASP A 70 8.31 23.63 -1.91
N SER A 71 8.47 23.97 -3.19
CA SER A 71 9.74 24.07 -3.92
C SER A 71 10.53 25.35 -3.59
N ALA A 72 10.06 26.15 -2.62
CA ALA A 72 10.71 27.40 -2.20
C ALA A 72 12.03 27.17 -1.43
N THR A 73 12.28 25.95 -0.97
CA THR A 73 13.56 25.51 -0.40
C THR A 73 14.06 24.32 -1.21
N THR A 74 15.37 24.19 -1.38
CA THR A 74 16.14 23.17 -2.14
C THR A 74 15.84 21.68 -1.83
N ASP A 75 14.76 21.37 -1.13
CA ASP A 75 14.33 20.04 -0.71
C ASP A 75 12.96 19.68 -1.32
N ALA A 76 12.79 19.73 -2.64
CA ALA A 76 11.55 19.23 -3.25
C ALA A 76 11.43 17.72 -2.98
N ALA A 77 10.32 17.26 -2.41
CA ALA A 77 10.10 15.84 -2.17
C ALA A 77 10.23 15.06 -3.49
N THR A 78 11.06 14.03 -3.51
CA THR A 78 11.27 13.21 -4.70
C THR A 78 10.22 12.10 -4.80
N ILE A 79 9.89 11.51 -3.65
CA ILE A 79 8.80 10.54 -3.50
C ILE A 79 7.95 10.82 -2.26
N LEU A 80 6.69 10.36 -2.30
CA LEU A 80 5.92 10.13 -1.08
C LEU A 80 5.87 8.66 -0.75
N GLN A 81 5.93 8.35 0.53
CA GLN A 81 5.95 6.99 1.04
C GLN A 81 4.96 6.77 2.18
N SER A 82 4.33 5.60 2.22
CA SER A 82 3.60 5.12 3.39
C SER A 82 4.58 4.52 4.41
N ALA A 83 4.05 3.99 5.52
CA ALA A 83 4.87 3.17 6.42
C ALA A 83 5.34 1.88 5.73
N GLY A 84 6.47 1.32 6.15
CA GLY A 84 6.96 0.03 5.66
C GLY A 84 8.41 0.07 5.18
N ASN A 85 8.85 -1.04 4.61
CA ASN A 85 10.19 -1.18 4.04
C ASN A 85 10.21 -0.62 2.62
N MET A 86 11.32 0.02 2.24
CA MET A 86 11.52 0.45 0.86
C MET A 86 11.50 -0.78 -0.07
N PRO A 87 10.71 -0.76 -1.16
CA PRO A 87 10.84 -1.77 -2.19
C PRO A 87 12.25 -1.84 -2.77
N LEU A 88 12.63 -3.02 -3.24
CA LEU A 88 13.85 -3.22 -4.01
C LEU A 88 13.58 -3.00 -5.49
N GLY A 89 14.62 -2.70 -6.27
CA GLY A 89 14.54 -2.77 -7.72
C GLY A 89 14.62 -4.22 -8.20
N PRO A 90 14.34 -4.48 -9.48
CA PRO A 90 14.45 -5.82 -10.07
C PRO A 90 15.83 -6.45 -9.77
N GLY A 91 15.83 -7.70 -9.30
CA GLY A 91 17.06 -8.41 -8.92
C GLY A 91 17.70 -7.97 -7.60
N GLY A 92 16.96 -7.25 -6.74
CA GLY A 92 17.43 -6.78 -5.44
C GLY A 92 18.31 -5.53 -5.50
N GLY A 93 18.34 -4.85 -6.65
CA GLY A 93 19.10 -3.63 -6.88
C GLY A 93 18.40 -2.37 -6.37
N ALA A 94 18.97 -1.21 -6.70
CA ALA A 94 18.28 0.06 -6.53
C ALA A 94 17.09 0.15 -7.49
N VAL A 95 15.99 0.73 -7.03
CA VAL A 95 14.80 0.96 -7.86
C VAL A 95 15.11 2.01 -8.92
N VAL A 96 14.94 1.68 -10.21
CA VAL A 96 15.30 2.57 -11.33
C VAL A 96 14.27 3.69 -11.47
N GLY A 97 14.73 4.95 -11.41
CA GLY A 97 13.89 6.14 -11.62
C GLY A 97 13.07 6.60 -10.40
N TRP A 98 13.03 5.80 -9.32
CA TRP A 98 12.41 6.17 -8.05
C TRP A 98 13.46 6.83 -7.14
N ASP A 99 13.58 8.14 -7.26
CA ASP A 99 14.54 8.91 -6.46
C ASP A 99 14.12 8.95 -4.97
N VAL A 100 14.83 8.21 -4.13
CA VAL A 100 14.62 8.14 -2.67
C VAL A 100 15.48 9.13 -1.87
N THR A 101 16.06 10.15 -2.52
CA THR A 101 17.00 11.09 -1.88
C THR A 101 16.30 11.96 -0.82
N THR A 102 15.06 12.38 -1.06
CA THR A 102 14.28 13.22 -0.13
C THR A 102 12.85 12.69 0.03
N PRO A 103 12.69 11.51 0.65
CA PRO A 103 11.38 10.89 0.77
C PRO A 103 10.56 11.63 1.83
N VAL A 104 9.26 11.80 1.58
CA VAL A 104 8.35 12.41 2.54
C VAL A 104 7.23 11.45 2.89
N SER A 105 6.94 11.34 4.19
CA SER A 105 5.84 10.51 4.69
C SER A 105 4.49 11.04 4.22
N MET A 106 3.65 10.17 3.68
CA MET A 106 2.25 10.48 3.34
C MET A 106 1.46 10.90 4.58
N ASN A 107 1.73 10.30 5.75
CA ASN A 107 1.09 10.68 7.00
C ASN A 107 1.43 12.12 7.38
N ASP A 108 2.67 12.55 7.16
CA ASP A 108 3.09 13.90 7.48
C ASP A 108 2.37 14.92 6.58
N LEU A 109 2.28 14.68 5.28
CA LEU A 109 1.66 15.64 4.36
C LEU A 109 0.13 15.62 4.40
N LEU A 110 -0.47 14.42 4.36
CA LEU A 110 -1.88 14.25 4.10
C LEU A 110 -2.69 14.10 5.39
N VAL A 111 -2.08 13.65 6.49
CA VAL A 111 -2.79 13.43 7.77
C VAL A 111 -2.50 14.55 8.76
N THR A 112 -1.23 14.87 8.98
CA THR A 112 -0.83 15.77 10.09
C THR A 112 -0.45 17.18 9.63
N ASN A 113 -0.29 17.42 8.33
CA ASN A 113 0.26 18.67 7.78
C ASN A 113 1.62 19.03 8.42
N GLY A 114 2.45 18.01 8.65
CA GLY A 114 3.67 18.03 9.46
C GLY A 114 4.98 17.86 8.67
N PRO A 115 6.14 17.86 9.36
CA PRO A 115 6.35 17.28 10.67
C PRO A 115 5.92 18.23 11.78
N ALA A 116 5.79 17.67 12.98
CA ALA A 116 5.35 18.36 14.19
C ALA A 116 5.95 19.78 14.29
N ASN A 117 5.08 20.79 14.21
CA ASN A 117 5.35 22.24 14.36
C ASN A 117 5.80 23.06 13.12
N ALA A 118 5.80 22.55 11.89
CA ALA A 118 6.18 23.38 10.72
C ALA A 118 5.07 23.70 9.70
N GLY A 119 3.93 22.97 9.67
CA GLY A 119 2.79 23.31 8.82
C GLY A 119 3.16 23.48 7.34
N TRP A 120 3.35 22.40 6.60
CA TRP A 120 3.88 22.46 5.22
C TRP A 120 2.97 23.23 4.27
N TYR A 121 1.68 23.23 4.57
CA TYR A 121 0.69 24.01 3.88
C TYR A 121 -0.06 24.90 4.85
N THR A 122 -0.45 26.08 4.38
CA THR A 122 -1.25 27.03 5.14
C THR A 122 -2.62 26.41 5.47
N PRO A 123 -3.00 26.33 6.76
CA PRO A 123 -4.32 25.86 7.15
C PRO A 123 -5.42 26.77 6.59
N LYS A 124 -6.58 26.19 6.31
CA LYS A 124 -7.76 26.93 5.88
C LYS A 124 -8.23 27.88 6.99
N SER A 125 -8.40 29.15 6.67
CA SER A 125 -8.68 30.24 7.60
C SER A 125 -10.05 30.92 7.36
N GLY A 126 -11.10 30.12 7.10
CA GLY A 126 -12.45 30.61 6.81
C GLY A 126 -13.12 29.91 5.63
N ALA A 127 -14.35 30.31 5.31
CA ALA A 127 -15.16 29.67 4.26
C ALA A 127 -14.65 29.95 2.83
N THR A 128 -13.97 31.08 2.62
CA THR A 128 -13.51 31.55 1.31
C THR A 128 -12.01 31.39 1.08
N SER A 129 -11.23 30.99 2.10
CA SER A 129 -9.80 30.75 1.94
C SER A 129 -9.54 29.35 1.42
N VAL A 130 -8.59 29.26 0.48
CA VAL A 130 -8.03 28.01 -0.02
C VAL A 130 -6.93 27.59 0.97
N GLY A 131 -6.83 26.30 1.29
CA GLY A 131 -5.85 25.85 2.27
C GLY A 131 -6.11 24.44 2.78
N TRP A 132 -5.18 23.94 3.59
CA TRP A 132 -5.30 22.61 4.19
C TRP A 132 -6.53 22.57 5.10
N ASN A 133 -7.48 21.68 4.80
CA ASN A 133 -8.81 21.66 5.41
C ASN A 133 -8.98 20.52 6.44
N GLY A 134 -8.00 19.63 6.56
CA GLY A 134 -8.08 18.50 7.48
C GLY A 134 -7.27 17.32 6.97
N PRO A 135 -7.17 16.26 7.80
CA PRO A 135 -6.58 15.02 7.34
C PRO A 135 -7.34 14.51 6.13
N TYR A 136 -6.63 14.28 5.03
CA TYR A 136 -7.18 13.68 3.81
C TYR A 136 -7.16 12.15 3.86
N GLY A 137 -6.69 11.58 4.97
CA GLY A 137 -6.67 10.15 5.30
C GLY A 137 -6.54 9.95 6.81
N THR A 138 -6.69 8.71 7.29
CA THR A 138 -6.50 8.36 8.70
C THR A 138 -5.05 7.98 8.98
N ASP A 139 -4.48 7.17 8.10
CA ASP A 139 -3.14 6.63 8.15
C ASP A 139 -2.84 5.93 6.82
N PHE A 140 -1.56 5.83 6.48
CA PHE A 140 -1.06 5.10 5.34
C PHE A 140 -0.12 3.99 5.83
N PRO A 141 -0.65 2.77 6.08
CA PRO A 141 0.16 1.66 6.58
C PRO A 141 1.06 1.07 5.48
N ALA A 142 1.85 0.06 5.87
CA ALA A 142 2.52 -0.80 4.91
C ALA A 142 1.52 -1.65 4.12
N ASP A 143 1.94 -2.06 2.95
CA ASP A 143 1.25 -3.03 2.13
C ASP A 143 1.17 -4.40 2.85
N PRO A 144 0.37 -5.34 2.34
CA PRO A 144 0.18 -6.66 2.97
C PRO A 144 1.45 -7.52 3.06
N TRP A 145 2.53 -7.13 2.40
CA TRP A 145 3.83 -7.81 2.39
C TRP A 145 4.89 -7.05 3.23
N GLY A 146 4.52 -5.91 3.81
CA GLY A 146 5.38 -5.12 4.70
C GLY A 146 6.19 -4.03 4.00
N ASN A 147 6.00 -3.83 2.71
CA ASN A 147 6.64 -2.76 1.95
C ASN A 147 5.79 -1.49 1.99
N MET A 148 6.40 -0.34 1.75
CA MET A 148 5.67 0.92 1.63
C MET A 148 5.01 1.05 0.25
N TYR A 149 3.89 1.77 0.21
CA TYR A 149 3.38 2.37 -1.01
C TYR A 149 4.24 3.58 -1.36
N VAL A 150 4.54 3.77 -2.65
CA VAL A 150 5.36 4.88 -3.15
C VAL A 150 4.63 5.68 -4.22
N ILE A 151 4.92 7.00 -4.27
CA ILE A 151 4.40 7.94 -5.27
C ILE A 151 5.54 8.80 -5.81
N ASN A 152 5.68 8.89 -7.13
CA ASN A 152 6.66 9.77 -7.79
C ASN A 152 6.15 11.21 -7.87
N VAL A 153 6.45 11.99 -6.84
CA VAL A 153 5.89 13.33 -6.69
C VAL A 153 6.74 14.43 -7.31
N ASN A 154 7.99 14.12 -7.67
CA ASN A 154 8.83 15.02 -8.47
C ASN A 154 8.17 15.36 -9.82
N ASP A 155 7.39 14.43 -10.37
CA ASP A 155 6.71 14.58 -11.66
C ASP A 155 5.36 15.31 -11.57
N PHE A 156 4.93 15.72 -10.38
CA PHE A 156 3.67 16.43 -10.23
C PHE A 156 3.67 17.77 -10.96
N GLY A 157 2.68 17.92 -11.85
CA GLY A 157 2.48 19.12 -12.66
C GLY A 157 3.34 19.16 -13.93
N THR A 158 4.15 18.12 -14.19
CA THR A 158 4.90 18.00 -15.44
C THR A 158 3.98 17.44 -16.53
N SER A 159 3.73 18.25 -17.57
CA SER A 159 2.86 17.84 -18.67
C SER A 159 3.44 16.63 -19.41
N GLY A 160 2.60 15.62 -19.67
CA GLY A 160 2.99 14.39 -20.36
C GLY A 160 3.67 13.34 -19.49
N VAL A 161 3.90 13.61 -18.20
CA VAL A 161 4.42 12.63 -17.24
C VAL A 161 3.30 12.07 -16.38
N ARG A 162 3.37 10.76 -16.12
CA ARG A 162 2.40 10.03 -15.30
C ARG A 162 2.89 9.97 -13.86
N VAL A 163 1.97 10.15 -12.92
CA VAL A 163 2.24 9.89 -11.51
C VAL A 163 1.61 8.57 -11.13
N PHE A 164 2.42 7.69 -10.58
CA PHE A 164 2.07 6.35 -10.15
C PHE A 164 1.93 6.33 -8.63
N ILE A 165 0.96 5.57 -8.16
CA ILE A 165 0.82 5.16 -6.76
C ILE A 165 0.95 3.65 -6.76
N VAL A 166 2.01 3.09 -6.19
CA VAL A 166 2.37 1.68 -6.40
C VAL A 166 2.80 1.00 -5.09
N SER A 167 2.44 -0.28 -4.96
CA SER A 167 3.07 -1.26 -4.08
C SER A 167 3.80 -2.28 -4.94
N ALA A 168 4.97 -2.71 -4.48
CA ALA A 168 5.81 -3.73 -5.11
C ALA A 168 5.21 -5.15 -5.06
N GLY A 169 4.07 -5.33 -4.39
CA GLY A 169 3.41 -6.62 -4.33
C GLY A 169 4.22 -7.68 -3.57
N ALA A 170 4.02 -8.94 -3.97
CA ALA A 170 4.43 -10.09 -3.19
C ALA A 170 5.94 -10.39 -3.19
N ASP A 171 6.66 -10.00 -4.24
CA ASP A 171 8.10 -10.20 -4.33
C ASP A 171 8.91 -9.04 -3.74
N GLY A 172 8.26 -7.91 -3.44
CA GLY A 172 8.91 -6.72 -2.90
C GLY A 172 9.82 -5.99 -3.90
N ASN A 173 9.76 -6.34 -5.18
CA ASN A 173 10.48 -5.63 -6.23
C ASN A 173 9.52 -4.66 -6.93
N LEU A 174 9.94 -3.42 -7.11
CA LEU A 174 9.20 -2.44 -7.87
C LEU A 174 9.66 -2.50 -9.33
N ASP A 175 8.85 -3.15 -10.16
CA ASP A 175 9.13 -3.38 -11.58
C ASP A 175 8.70 -2.21 -12.48
N THR A 176 7.84 -1.33 -11.97
CA THR A 176 7.39 -0.11 -12.68
C THR A 176 8.50 0.93 -12.71
N GLU A 177 9.13 1.13 -13.86
CA GLU A 177 10.28 2.02 -14.05
C GLU A 177 9.87 3.44 -14.50
N LEU A 178 10.55 4.46 -13.95
CA LEU A 178 10.29 5.86 -14.27
C LEU A 178 11.44 6.51 -15.05
N PRO A 179 11.16 7.47 -15.96
CA PRO A 179 9.83 7.96 -16.37
C PRO A 179 9.22 7.16 -17.55
N GLY A 180 9.84 6.05 -17.94
CA GLY A 180 9.58 5.35 -19.20
C GLY A 180 8.25 4.60 -19.26
N ASP A 181 7.79 4.06 -18.13
CA ASP A 181 6.61 3.20 -18.13
C ASP A 181 5.31 4.00 -18.25
N THR A 182 4.32 3.34 -18.85
CA THR A 182 3.03 3.95 -19.18
C THR A 182 1.86 3.36 -18.38
N ALA A 183 2.11 2.23 -17.72
CA ALA A 183 1.19 1.49 -16.87
C ALA A 183 1.98 0.85 -15.74
N VAL A 184 1.28 0.29 -14.75
CA VAL A 184 1.90 -0.53 -13.71
C VAL A 184 2.31 -1.87 -14.33
N HIS A 185 3.53 -2.33 -14.08
CA HIS A 185 4.10 -3.52 -14.73
C HIS A 185 4.17 -4.74 -13.80
N SER A 186 4.24 -5.93 -14.42
CA SER A 186 4.51 -7.19 -13.73
C SER A 186 3.47 -7.51 -12.64
N ASN A 187 3.90 -7.68 -11.40
CA ASN A 187 3.14 -7.98 -10.20
C ASN A 187 2.92 -6.75 -9.30
N ASP A 188 3.42 -5.58 -9.70
CA ASP A 188 3.17 -4.34 -9.00
C ASP A 188 1.66 -4.04 -8.97
N ILE A 189 1.22 -3.43 -7.88
CA ILE A 189 -0.18 -3.08 -7.67
C ILE A 189 -0.26 -1.58 -7.53
N GLY A 190 -0.94 -0.93 -8.47
CA GLY A 190 -0.99 0.53 -8.45
C GLY A 190 -2.01 1.16 -9.37
N VAL A 191 -2.05 2.48 -9.30
CA VAL A 191 -2.91 3.33 -10.12
C VAL A 191 -2.11 4.48 -10.72
N VAL A 192 -2.51 4.92 -11.91
CA VAL A 192 -1.97 6.10 -12.56
C VAL A 192 -2.88 7.29 -12.31
N LEU A 193 -2.32 8.34 -11.71
CA LEU A 193 -2.93 9.65 -11.65
C LEU A 193 -2.78 10.35 -13.00
N ASN A 194 -3.90 10.47 -13.73
CA ASN A 194 -3.94 11.27 -14.93
C ASN A 194 -3.93 12.76 -14.54
N LEU A 195 -2.82 13.44 -14.80
CA LEU A 195 -2.64 14.87 -14.52
C LEU A 195 -3.32 15.77 -15.55
N ALA A 196 -4.49 15.37 -16.08
CA ALA A 196 -5.22 16.19 -17.05
C ALA A 196 -5.47 17.61 -16.48
N ASN A 197 -5.12 18.61 -17.29
CA ASN A 197 -5.18 20.05 -16.99
C ASN A 197 -6.55 20.49 -16.45
#